data_AF-A0A7X7SGA0-F1
#
_entry.id   AF-A0A7X7SGA0-F1
#
_cell.length_a   1.000
_cell.length_b   1.000
_cell.length_c   1.000
_cell.angle_alpha   90.00
_cell.angle_beta   90.00
_cell.angle_gamma   90.00
#
_symmetry.space_group_name_H-M   'P 1'
#
loop_
_entity.id
_entity.type
_entity.pdbx_description
1 polymer ?
#
loop_
_entity_poly.entity_id
_entity_poly.type
_entity_poly.pdbx_seq_one_letter_code
_entity_poly.pdbx_strand_id
1 'polypeptide(L)'
;MKNRKVARGVAAIAASAGLAAAGIMAAAPANAQAIPFNLYVNGGVECKFAQPGQPWGDIWTMTRWMTVTNSGPQAAPDVVLQEFAGQTRYAKSLGPGEQLRIETTWAGCWPASISGYTHSSLIDPLHDNVGYWANVEIRDVVP
;
A
#
# COMPACT_ATOMS: atom_id res chain seq x y z
N MET A 1 -24.19 50.43 -27.94
CA MET A 1 -23.48 49.16 -27.61
C MET A 1 -22.27 49.52 -26.76
N LYS A 2 -22.22 49.05 -25.50
CA LYS A 2 -21.18 49.39 -24.50
C LYS A 2 -20.05 48.36 -24.58
N ASN A 3 -18.85 48.77 -25.01
CA ASN A 3 -17.65 47.94 -25.03
C ASN A 3 -17.18 47.66 -23.59
N ARG A 4 -17.29 46.40 -23.13
CA ARG A 4 -16.72 45.95 -21.85
C ARG A 4 -15.21 45.80 -22.02
N LYS A 5 -14.45 46.70 -21.40
CA LYS A 5 -13.00 46.52 -21.20
C LYS A 5 -12.81 45.38 -20.19
N VAL A 6 -12.22 44.27 -20.63
CA VAL A 6 -11.78 43.19 -19.75
C VAL A 6 -10.59 43.73 -18.95
N ALA A 7 -10.83 44.04 -17.67
CA ALA A 7 -9.80 44.45 -16.74
C ALA A 7 -8.89 43.25 -16.43
N ARG A 8 -7.59 43.44 -16.65
CA ARG A 8 -6.53 42.49 -16.31
C ARG A 8 -6.51 42.27 -14.79
N GLY A 9 -6.95 41.11 -14.35
CA GLY A 9 -6.88 40.66 -12.96
C GLY A 9 -5.47 40.17 -12.63
N VAL A 10 -4.88 40.82 -11.63
CA VAL A 10 -3.49 40.76 -11.19
C VAL A 10 -3.08 39.38 -10.70
N ALA A 11 -1.97 38.86 -11.25
CA ALA A 11 -1.22 37.75 -10.68
C ALA A 11 -0.48 38.24 -9.41
N ALA A 12 -0.95 37.82 -8.24
CA ALA A 12 -0.19 37.96 -7.00
C ALA A 12 0.73 36.74 -6.87
N ILE A 13 1.94 36.86 -7.40
CA ILE A 13 3.06 35.98 -7.07
C ILE A 13 3.61 36.45 -5.72
N ALA A 14 3.49 35.61 -4.70
CA ALA A 14 4.35 35.66 -3.54
C ALA A 14 5.22 34.39 -3.54
N ALA A 15 6.45 34.55 -4.03
CA ALA A 15 7.58 33.69 -3.71
C ALA A 15 7.84 33.79 -2.18
N SER A 16 8.37 32.85 -1.42
CA SER A 16 9.28 31.72 -1.67
C SER A 16 9.48 30.96 -0.34
N ALA A 17 9.53 29.63 -0.38
CA ALA A 17 10.42 28.84 0.47
C ALA A 17 10.77 27.57 -0.31
N GLY A 18 12.07 27.29 -0.40
CA GLY A 18 12.68 26.53 -1.50
C GLY A 18 12.23 25.08 -1.64
N LEU A 19 12.38 24.56 -2.85
CA LEU A 19 13.22 23.39 -3.14
C LEU A 19 13.51 23.41 -4.65
N ALA A 20 14.80 23.48 -4.96
CA ALA A 20 15.32 23.39 -6.31
C ALA A 20 15.40 21.92 -6.78
N ALA A 21 15.38 21.77 -8.10
CA ALA A 21 15.81 20.60 -8.89
C ALA A 21 14.81 19.45 -9.10
N ALA A 22 14.14 19.51 -10.27
CA ALA A 22 14.30 18.56 -11.39
C ALA A 22 12.96 18.07 -11.98
N GLY A 23 12.73 18.42 -13.26
CA GLY A 23 11.96 17.62 -14.22
C GLY A 23 10.43 17.62 -14.10
N ILE A 24 9.79 18.44 -14.95
CA ILE A 24 8.41 18.24 -15.47
C ILE A 24 7.37 17.81 -14.42
N MET A 25 6.98 18.71 -13.53
CA MET A 25 5.74 18.55 -12.79
C MET A 25 4.59 18.93 -13.74
N ALA A 26 4.00 17.93 -14.38
CA ALA A 26 2.65 18.08 -14.93
C ALA A 26 1.77 18.68 -13.83
N ALA A 27 1.05 19.76 -14.15
CA ALA A 27 0.11 20.37 -13.20
C ALA A 27 -0.88 19.29 -12.74
N ALA A 28 -0.69 18.75 -11.54
CA ALA A 28 -1.73 17.97 -10.88
C ALA A 28 -2.96 18.89 -10.77
N PRO A 29 -4.17 18.40 -11.10
CA PRO A 29 -5.35 19.25 -11.09
C PRO A 29 -5.53 19.89 -9.71
N ALA A 30 -5.93 21.17 -9.68
CA ALA A 30 -6.12 22.00 -8.47
C ALA A 30 -7.22 21.49 -7.51
N ASN A 31 -7.71 20.27 -7.76
CA ASN A 31 -8.72 19.52 -7.06
C ASN A 31 -8.21 18.11 -6.70
N ALA A 32 -6.89 17.93 -6.53
CA ALA A 32 -6.34 16.84 -5.76
C ALA A 32 -6.83 17.01 -4.30
N GLN A 33 -8.00 16.46 -4.02
CA GLN A 33 -8.54 16.38 -2.68
C GLN A 33 -7.48 15.70 -1.82
N ALA A 34 -7.03 16.40 -0.76
CA ALA A 34 -6.05 15.83 0.15
C ALA A 34 -6.60 14.48 0.61
N ILE A 35 -5.91 13.39 0.25
CA ILE A 35 -6.35 12.05 0.59
C ILE A 35 -6.17 11.94 2.11
N PRO A 36 -7.26 11.78 2.88
CA PRO A 36 -7.20 11.90 4.34
C PRO A 36 -6.36 10.80 4.98
N PHE A 37 -6.32 9.62 4.35
CA PHE A 37 -5.53 8.47 4.75
C PHE A 37 -5.06 7.72 3.50
N ASN A 38 -4.02 6.90 3.61
CA ASN A 38 -3.55 6.08 2.49
C ASN A 38 -3.26 4.66 3.00
N LEU A 39 -4.05 3.69 2.56
CA LEU A 39 -3.83 2.29 2.88
C LEU A 39 -2.80 1.70 1.92
N TYR A 40 -1.69 1.23 2.49
CA TYR A 40 -0.62 0.59 1.74
C TYR A 40 -0.57 -0.89 2.07
N VAL A 41 -0.83 -1.74 1.08
CA VAL A 41 -0.71 -3.20 1.24
C VAL A 41 0.73 -3.64 0.96
N ASN A 42 1.28 -4.41 1.88
CA ASN A 42 2.56 -5.10 1.71
C ASN A 42 2.41 -6.58 2.08
N GLY A 43 3.35 -7.41 1.65
CA GLY A 43 3.30 -8.83 1.90
C GLY A 43 4.61 -9.52 1.61
N GLY A 44 4.62 -10.82 1.88
CA GLY A 44 5.79 -11.65 1.67
C GLY A 44 5.47 -13.12 1.87
N VAL A 45 6.29 -13.96 1.25
CA VAL A 45 6.35 -15.40 1.50
C VAL A 45 7.80 -15.72 1.82
N GLU A 46 8.06 -16.10 3.06
CA GLU A 46 9.39 -16.35 3.57
C GLU A 46 9.53 -17.81 3.97
N CYS A 47 10.66 -18.41 3.63
CA CYS A 47 11.01 -19.75 4.06
C CYS A 47 12.16 -19.69 5.06
N LYS A 48 11.98 -20.33 6.22
CA LYS A 48 12.99 -20.45 7.26
C LYS A 48 13.44 -21.91 7.37
N PHE A 49 14.75 -22.12 7.30
CA PHE A 49 15.39 -23.41 7.53
C PHE A 49 15.95 -23.44 8.96
N ALA A 50 15.92 -24.62 9.59
CA ALA A 50 16.35 -24.83 10.97
C ALA A 50 17.75 -24.29 11.19
N GLN A 51 17.96 -23.73 12.39
CA GLN A 51 19.30 -23.60 12.95
C GLN A 51 19.58 -24.77 13.91
N PRO A 52 20.86 -25.15 14.10
CA PRO A 52 21.22 -26.18 15.07
C PRO A 52 20.61 -25.91 16.46
N GLY A 53 19.91 -26.89 17.03
CA GLY A 53 19.29 -26.79 18.35
C GLY A 53 17.81 -26.38 18.39
N GLN A 54 17.14 -26.17 17.26
CA GLN A 54 15.69 -25.89 17.22
C GLN A 54 14.81 -27.16 17.33
N PRO A 55 13.59 -27.04 17.89
CA PRO A 55 12.64 -28.15 17.97
C PRO A 55 12.20 -28.63 16.58
N TRP A 56 11.90 -29.95 16.47
CA TRP A 56 11.56 -30.61 15.21
C TRP A 56 10.39 -29.99 14.43
N GLY A 57 9.50 -29.23 15.08
CA GLY A 57 8.39 -28.53 14.43
C GLY A 57 8.79 -27.27 13.65
N ASP A 58 9.93 -26.65 13.98
CA ASP A 58 10.40 -25.39 13.37
C ASP A 58 11.56 -25.59 12.40
N ILE A 59 11.92 -26.86 12.11
CA ILE A 59 13.10 -27.19 11.29
C ILE A 59 13.01 -26.68 9.86
N TRP A 60 11.79 -26.49 9.39
CA TRP A 60 11.53 -26.02 8.05
C TRP A 60 10.12 -25.46 8.03
N THR A 61 10.01 -24.14 7.93
CA THR A 61 8.72 -23.45 7.95
C THR A 61 8.64 -22.44 6.84
N MET A 62 7.42 -22.22 6.36
CA MET A 62 7.08 -21.16 5.44
C MET A 62 6.05 -20.27 6.09
N THR A 63 6.38 -18.99 6.20
CA THR A 63 5.47 -17.96 6.69
C THR A 63 5.09 -17.08 5.51
N ARG A 64 3.79 -17.05 5.21
CA ARG A 64 3.21 -16.07 4.31
C ARG A 64 2.49 -15.00 5.12
N TRP A 65 2.61 -13.76 4.69
CA TRP A 65 2.02 -12.65 5.38
C TRP A 65 1.59 -11.55 4.44
N MET A 66 0.55 -10.82 4.84
CA MET A 66 0.07 -9.64 4.16
C MET A 66 -0.37 -8.64 5.23
N THR A 67 0.01 -7.39 5.05
CA THR A 67 -0.28 -6.29 5.97
C THR A 67 -0.90 -5.14 5.21
N VAL A 68 -1.86 -4.45 5.82
CA VAL A 68 -2.21 -3.09 5.40
C VAL A 68 -1.77 -2.12 6.47
N THR A 69 -1.07 -1.07 6.05
CA THR A 69 -0.61 0.03 6.90
C THR A 69 -1.33 1.30 6.49
N ASN A 70 -1.86 2.05 7.44
CA ASN A 70 -2.29 3.41 7.16
C ASN A 70 -1.08 4.35 7.15
N SER A 71 -0.63 4.73 5.96
CA SER A 71 0.49 5.65 5.73
C SER A 71 0.09 7.13 5.71
N GLY A 72 -1.20 7.44 5.84
CA GLY A 72 -1.71 8.80 5.82
C GLY A 72 -1.87 9.45 7.20
N PRO A 73 -2.19 10.75 7.24
CA PRO A 73 -2.21 11.53 8.47
C PRO A 73 -3.47 11.34 9.34
N GLN A 74 -4.57 10.80 8.80
CA GLN A 74 -5.82 10.58 9.54
C GLN A 74 -6.15 9.09 9.66
N ALA A 75 -7.05 8.74 10.58
CA ALA A 75 -7.50 7.36 10.74
C ALA A 75 -8.40 6.93 9.57
N ALA A 76 -8.16 5.72 9.06
CA ALA A 76 -8.99 5.08 8.04
C ALA A 76 -10.14 4.32 8.72
N PRO A 77 -11.42 4.60 8.41
CA PRO A 77 -12.54 3.87 8.98
C PRO A 77 -12.79 2.54 8.27
N ASP A 78 -13.34 1.58 8.99
CA ASP A 78 -13.84 0.29 8.47
C ASP A 78 -12.89 -0.40 7.49
N VAL A 79 -11.63 -0.53 7.89
CA VAL A 79 -10.58 -1.13 7.06
C VAL A 79 -10.76 -2.64 7.04
N VAL A 80 -10.88 -3.19 5.84
CA VAL A 80 -10.91 -4.64 5.59
C VAL A 80 -9.65 -5.01 4.83
N LEU A 81 -8.90 -5.97 5.36
CA LEU A 81 -7.82 -6.66 4.67
C LEU A 81 -8.30 -8.05 4.28
N GLN A 82 -8.34 -8.34 2.98
CA GLN A 82 -8.85 -9.59 2.42
C GLN A 82 -7.77 -10.30 1.62
N GLU A 83 -7.45 -11.53 1.99
CA GLU A 83 -6.67 -12.43 1.14
C GLU A 83 -7.59 -13.09 0.10
N PHE A 84 -7.17 -13.19 -1.17
CA PHE A 84 -7.98 -13.87 -2.18
C PHE A 84 -8.20 -15.34 -1.82
N ALA A 85 -9.47 -15.76 -1.75
CA ALA A 85 -9.88 -17.10 -1.31
C ALA A 85 -9.36 -17.53 0.08
N GLY A 86 -8.99 -16.56 0.93
CA GLY A 86 -8.30 -16.81 2.20
C GLY A 86 -8.91 -16.08 3.38
N GLN A 87 -8.04 -15.71 4.32
CA GLN A 87 -8.43 -15.03 5.55
C GLN A 87 -8.91 -13.60 5.30
N THR A 88 -9.73 -13.10 6.22
CA THR A 88 -10.19 -11.71 6.26
C THR A 88 -9.89 -11.13 7.63
N ARG A 89 -9.42 -9.88 7.66
CA ARG A 89 -9.24 -9.09 8.88
C ARG A 89 -9.95 -7.76 8.74
N TYR A 90 -10.52 -7.30 9.83
CA TYR A 90 -11.28 -6.05 9.89
C TYR A 90 -10.83 -5.22 11.09
N ALA A 91 -10.66 -3.92 10.87
CA ALA A 91 -10.57 -2.92 11.93
C ALA A 91 -11.66 -1.87 11.71
N LYS A 92 -12.36 -1.54 12.79
CA LYS A 92 -13.32 -0.41 12.77
C LYS A 92 -12.66 0.92 12.44
N SER A 93 -11.42 1.11 12.88
CA SER A 93 -10.62 2.29 12.60
C SER A 93 -9.16 1.88 12.63
N LEU A 94 -8.37 2.33 11.66
CA LEU A 94 -6.93 2.12 11.59
C LEU A 94 -6.24 3.48 11.65
N GLY A 95 -5.60 3.78 12.76
CA GLY A 95 -4.89 5.03 12.99
C GLY A 95 -3.63 5.17 12.12
N PRO A 96 -3.04 6.39 12.03
CA PRO A 96 -1.79 6.61 11.31
C PRO A 96 -0.66 5.69 11.82
N GLY A 97 -0.01 4.95 10.92
CA GLY A 97 1.05 3.99 11.20
C GLY A 97 0.59 2.65 11.77
N GLU A 98 -0.70 2.50 12.10
CA GLU A 98 -1.25 1.23 12.56
C GLU A 98 -1.38 0.22 11.41
N GLN A 99 -1.33 -1.06 11.78
CA GLN A 99 -1.30 -2.16 10.84
C GLN A 99 -2.33 -3.24 11.18
N LEU A 100 -2.96 -3.77 10.14
CA LEU A 100 -3.66 -5.05 10.18
C LEU A 100 -2.83 -6.10 9.46
N ARG A 101 -2.79 -7.32 9.99
CA ARG A 101 -1.96 -8.41 9.44
C ARG A 101 -2.74 -9.70 9.29
N ILE A 102 -2.60 -10.32 8.12
CA ILE A 102 -2.88 -11.73 7.88
C ILE A 102 -1.53 -12.45 7.86
N GLU A 103 -1.44 -13.54 8.61
CA GLU A 103 -0.25 -14.38 8.64
C GLU A 103 -0.69 -15.84 8.67
N THR A 104 0.01 -16.68 7.92
CA THR A 104 -0.15 -18.12 7.99
C THR A 104 1.23 -18.76 7.92
N THR A 105 1.48 -19.70 8.84
CA THR A 105 2.74 -20.45 8.89
C THR A 105 2.44 -21.93 8.70
N TRP A 106 3.22 -22.57 7.84
CA TRP A 106 3.13 -24.00 7.52
C TRP A 106 4.49 -24.67 7.67
N ALA A 107 4.46 -25.99 7.90
CA ALA A 107 5.67 -26.81 7.84
C ALA A 107 6.08 -27.07 6.39
N GLY A 108 7.37 -26.95 6.12
CA GLY A 108 7.97 -27.03 4.79
C GLY A 108 8.05 -25.70 4.05
N CYS A 109 8.79 -25.68 2.94
CA CYS A 109 8.85 -24.57 1.99
C CYS A 109 8.52 -25.10 0.60
N TRP A 110 7.38 -24.67 0.09
CA TRP A 110 6.83 -25.11 -1.19
C TRP A 110 6.52 -23.86 -2.02
N PRO A 111 6.44 -23.96 -3.36
CA PRO A 111 5.95 -22.86 -4.17
C PRO A 111 4.61 -22.34 -3.64
N ALA A 112 4.60 -21.10 -3.20
CA ALA A 112 3.44 -20.48 -2.57
C ALA A 112 3.39 -18.98 -2.84
N SER A 113 2.17 -18.46 -2.78
CA SER A 113 1.88 -17.05 -2.92
C SER A 113 0.90 -16.59 -1.85
N ILE A 114 0.91 -15.29 -1.60
CA ILE A 114 -0.16 -14.59 -0.91
C ILE A 114 -0.55 -13.38 -1.75
N SER A 115 -1.84 -13.17 -1.90
CA SER A 115 -2.38 -12.03 -2.61
C SER A 115 -3.69 -11.61 -2.00
N GLY A 116 -4.03 -10.36 -2.20
CA GLY A 116 -5.21 -9.81 -1.58
C GLY A 116 -5.35 -8.34 -1.87
N TYR A 117 -6.38 -7.78 -1.24
CA TYR A 117 -6.70 -6.37 -1.33
C TYR A 117 -7.11 -5.82 0.03
N THR A 118 -7.05 -4.51 0.14
CA THR A 118 -7.61 -3.76 1.26
C THR A 118 -8.61 -2.75 0.74
N HIS A 119 -9.58 -2.40 1.57
CA HIS A 119 -10.45 -1.25 1.32
C HIS A 119 -10.93 -0.63 2.63
N SER A 120 -11.34 0.64 2.55
CA SER A 120 -12.01 1.38 3.61
C SER A 120 -13.44 1.71 3.18
N SER A 121 -14.29 2.14 4.12
CA SER A 121 -15.62 2.71 3.80
C SER A 121 -15.53 4.10 3.13
N LEU A 122 -14.39 4.78 3.21
CA LEU A 122 -14.12 6.06 2.55
C LEU A 122 -13.23 5.87 1.30
N ILE A 123 -13.19 6.90 0.43
CA ILE A 123 -12.39 6.89 -0.79
C ILE A 123 -10.89 6.85 -0.43
N ASP A 124 -10.24 5.78 -0.86
CA ASP A 124 -8.80 5.53 -0.73
C ASP A 124 -8.18 5.41 -2.15
N PRO A 125 -6.92 5.84 -2.37
CA PRO A 125 -6.20 5.60 -3.61
C PRO A 125 -6.09 4.11 -3.94
N LEU A 126 -6.86 3.68 -4.95
CA LEU A 126 -6.92 2.31 -5.46
C LEU A 126 -5.57 1.68 -5.84
N HIS A 127 -4.54 2.49 -6.12
CA HIS A 127 -3.25 2.01 -6.61
C HIS A 127 -2.45 1.20 -5.59
N ASP A 128 -2.59 1.49 -4.30
CA ASP A 128 -1.79 0.86 -3.23
C ASP A 128 -2.54 -0.27 -2.49
N ASN A 129 -3.75 -0.59 -2.98
CA ASN A 129 -4.75 -1.39 -2.27
C ASN A 129 -4.77 -2.87 -2.64
N VAL A 130 -3.95 -3.32 -3.58
CA VAL A 130 -3.88 -4.72 -4.02
C VAL A 130 -2.43 -5.14 -4.16
N GLY A 131 -2.13 -6.39 -3.82
CA GLY A 131 -0.80 -6.92 -4.05
C GLY A 131 -0.73 -8.43 -4.15
N TYR A 132 0.42 -8.89 -4.63
CA TYR A 132 0.76 -10.28 -4.83
C TYR A 132 2.24 -10.48 -4.51
N TRP A 133 2.53 -11.49 -3.69
CA TRP A 133 3.87 -11.88 -3.30
C TRP A 133 4.00 -13.39 -3.39
N ALA A 134 5.14 -13.85 -3.89
CA ALA A 134 5.44 -15.28 -4.03
C ALA A 134 6.90 -15.55 -3.71
N ASN A 135 7.19 -16.78 -3.27
CA ASN A 135 8.55 -17.26 -3.04
C ASN A 135 9.21 -17.90 -4.28
N VAL A 136 8.54 -17.83 -5.44
CA VAL A 136 9.05 -18.31 -6.72
C VAL A 136 9.20 -17.16 -7.69
N GLU A 137 10.33 -17.12 -8.39
CA GLU A 137 10.57 -16.19 -9.50
C GLU A 137 10.21 -16.87 -10.82
N ILE A 138 9.44 -16.19 -11.66
CA ILE A 138 9.31 -16.59 -13.06
C ILE A 138 10.61 -16.21 -13.74
N ARG A 139 11.46 -17.19 -14.03
CA ARG A 139 12.64 -16.97 -14.86
C ARG A 139 12.21 -17.03 -16.31
N ASP A 140 12.37 -15.92 -17.03
CA ASP A 140 12.28 -15.93 -18.48
C ASP A 140 13.35 -16.88 -19.01
N VAL A 141 12.92 -18.01 -19.56
CA VAL A 141 13.80 -18.87 -20.34
C VAL A 141 14.05 -18.12 -21.64
N VAL A 142 15.13 -17.34 -21.68
CA VAL A 142 15.64 -16.79 -22.94
C VAL A 142 16.04 -17.99 -23.80
N PRO A 143 15.40 -18.20 -24.97
CA PRO A 143 15.66 -19.35 -25.83
C PRO A 143 17.07 -19.35 -26.43
#